data_AF-A0A7J5EGW0-F1
#
_entry.id   AF-A0A7J5EGW0-F1
#
_cell.length_a   1.000
_cell.length_b   1.000
_cell.length_c   1.000
_cell.angle_alpha   90.00
_cell.angle_beta   90.00
_cell.angle_gamma   90.00
#
_symmetry.space_group_name_H-M   'P 1'
#
loop_
_entity.id
_entity.type
_entity.pdbx_description
1 polymer ?
#
loop_
_entity_poly.entity_id
_entity_poly.type
_entity_poly.pdbx_seq_one_letter_code
_entity_poly.pdbx_strand_id
1 'polypeptide(L)'
;MTDRRGVMARSPGACHDRAVMCGARLRALLFAALLLPLGGWEPLWRLDPEVAAGNRAYQEKRYDDAIAAYERAREAGVDEAGLEYDLGTAKIGKADAVGDADKAKQEGLYGDAMDHLAKAAKGKNPQLRAKAHYNRGNVLMKQKKLDAAIDAYKDALRADTTMESARVNLELALRQHDYTAGGHKIEIITQSTDTTPDSALRGARKLVEQD
;
A
#
# COMPACT_ATOMS: atom_id res chain seq x y z
N MET A 1 -6.46 -61.96 34.34
CA MET A 1 -6.39 -62.34 35.76
C MET A 1 -4.97 -62.09 36.26
N THR A 2 -4.84 -61.20 37.25
CA THR A 2 -3.76 -61.04 38.27
C THR A 2 -2.31 -60.91 37.78
N ASP A 3 -1.68 -59.73 37.76
CA ASP A 3 -1.17 -58.89 38.88
C ASP A 3 -0.08 -59.57 39.73
N ARG A 4 1.13 -58.97 39.77
CA ARG A 4 1.75 -58.38 40.98
C ARG A 4 3.22 -57.93 40.78
N ARG A 5 3.46 -56.65 41.12
CA ARG A 5 4.50 -56.07 42.03
C ARG A 5 5.98 -56.48 41.79
N GLY A 6 6.99 -55.62 41.82
CA GLY A 6 7.16 -54.23 42.27
C GLY A 6 8.59 -54.03 42.83
N VAL A 7 8.98 -52.75 43.00
CA VAL A 7 9.79 -52.19 44.13
C VAL A 7 11.32 -52.05 44.01
N MET A 8 11.74 -50.76 44.06
CA MET A 8 12.91 -50.09 44.70
C MET A 8 14.34 -50.33 44.16
N ALA A 9 15.08 -49.31 43.68
CA ALA A 9 15.65 -48.10 44.32
C ALA A 9 17.04 -48.33 44.96
N ARG A 10 18.03 -47.51 44.55
CA ARG A 10 19.08 -46.87 45.39
C ARG A 10 20.14 -46.12 44.53
N SER A 11 20.21 -44.80 44.71
CA SER A 11 21.45 -43.98 44.69
C SER A 11 22.18 -44.16 46.06
N PRO A 12 23.28 -43.46 46.48
CA PRO A 12 24.03 -42.33 45.88
C PRO A 12 25.57 -42.33 46.13
N GLY A 13 26.25 -41.24 45.68
CA GLY A 13 27.48 -40.68 46.28
C GLY A 13 28.81 -41.13 45.66
N ALA A 14 29.93 -40.39 45.72
CA ALA A 14 30.26 -39.03 46.14
C ALA A 14 31.71 -38.73 45.67
N CYS A 15 32.10 -37.46 45.75
CA CYS A 15 33.38 -36.82 45.38
C CYS A 15 34.68 -37.48 45.88
N HIS A 16 35.82 -37.16 45.23
CA HIS A 16 37.12 -36.68 45.78
C HIS A 16 38.02 -36.29 44.57
N ASP A 17 38.33 -35.02 44.30
CA ASP A 17 39.31 -34.12 44.95
C ASP A 17 40.76 -34.30 44.43
N ARG A 18 41.28 -33.33 43.67
CA ARG A 18 42.50 -32.54 43.98
C ARG A 18 43.09 -31.78 42.79
N ALA A 19 43.47 -30.54 43.11
CA ALA A 19 44.06 -29.51 42.27
C ALA A 19 45.56 -29.70 42.00
N VAL A 20 46.03 -29.18 40.86
CA VAL A 20 47.40 -28.64 40.71
C VAL A 20 47.31 -27.37 39.85
N MET A 21 47.64 -26.23 40.46
CA MET A 21 47.91 -24.96 39.77
C MET A 21 49.38 -24.89 39.36
N CYS A 22 49.69 -24.35 38.17
CA CYS A 22 51.01 -23.80 37.88
C CYS A 22 50.99 -22.74 36.77
N GLY A 23 51.45 -21.52 37.09
CA GLY A 23 52.43 -20.80 36.25
C GLY A 23 51.99 -19.93 35.07
N ALA A 24 51.67 -18.66 35.35
CA ALA A 24 52.16 -17.44 34.69
C ALA A 24 52.19 -17.32 33.14
N ARG A 25 51.48 -16.31 32.60
CA ARG A 25 52.09 -15.05 32.09
C ARG A 25 51.02 -14.05 31.65
N LEU A 26 50.94 -12.95 32.40
CA LEU A 26 50.22 -11.73 32.06
C LEU A 26 50.93 -11.04 30.88
N ARG A 27 50.24 -10.80 29.77
CA ARG A 27 50.62 -9.78 28.77
C ARG A 27 49.41 -8.89 28.53
N ALA A 28 49.36 -7.80 29.27
CA ALA A 28 48.49 -6.68 28.97
C ALA A 28 49.15 -5.76 27.94
N LEU A 29 48.30 -5.10 27.16
CA LEU A 29 48.46 -3.84 26.41
C LEU A 29 48.48 -3.91 24.87
N LEU A 30 47.32 -3.50 24.34
CA LEU A 30 47.11 -2.42 23.36
C LEU A 30 47.55 -2.69 21.91
N PHE A 31 46.58 -3.03 21.07
CA PHE A 31 45.99 -2.03 20.17
C PHE A 31 44.50 -2.30 20.08
N ALA A 32 43.69 -1.40 20.65
CA ALA A 32 42.31 -1.27 20.24
C ALA A 32 42.35 -0.99 18.73
N ALA A 33 41.93 -1.95 17.91
CA ALA A 33 41.48 -1.66 16.58
C ALA A 33 40.18 -0.88 16.73
N LEU A 34 40.36 0.43 16.94
CA LEU A 34 39.36 1.46 16.79
C LEU A 34 38.97 1.45 15.31
N LEU A 35 38.20 0.45 14.89
CA LEU A 35 37.39 0.52 13.67
C LEU A 35 36.27 1.50 14.00
N LEU A 36 36.65 2.77 14.00
CA LEU A 36 35.75 3.88 13.82
C LEU A 36 34.94 3.60 12.55
N PRO A 37 33.61 3.39 12.62
CA PRO A 37 32.78 3.71 11.47
C PRO A 37 32.63 5.24 11.45
N LEU A 38 33.73 5.99 11.28
CA LEU A 38 33.68 7.43 11.05
C LEU A 38 33.46 7.65 9.56
N GLY A 39 32.23 7.44 9.14
CA GLY A 39 31.81 7.58 7.76
C GLY A 39 30.49 6.87 7.64
N GLY A 40 29.42 7.61 7.93
CA GLY A 40 28.07 7.10 8.07
C GLY A 40 27.72 6.11 6.97
N TRP A 41 27.23 4.96 7.38
CA TRP A 41 26.23 4.22 6.63
C TRP A 41 25.00 5.12 6.51
N GLU A 42 25.08 6.18 5.70
CA GLU A 42 23.89 6.94 5.34
C GLU A 42 22.96 5.95 4.64
N PRO A 43 21.74 5.70 5.14
CA PRO A 43 20.81 4.87 4.40
C PRO A 43 20.64 5.50 3.02
N LEU A 44 20.85 4.72 1.96
CA LEU A 44 20.80 5.14 0.56
C LEU A 44 19.38 5.58 0.09
N TRP A 45 18.43 5.77 1.01
CA TRP A 45 17.09 6.27 0.77
C TRP A 45 16.86 7.59 1.50
N ARG A 46 17.55 8.67 1.09
CA ARG A 46 17.07 10.02 1.41
C ARG A 46 15.86 10.30 0.51
N LEU A 47 14.69 10.47 1.13
CA LEU A 47 13.52 11.02 0.45
C LEU A 47 13.91 12.40 -0.09
N ASP A 48 13.64 12.65 -1.37
CA ASP A 48 13.95 13.92 -2.01
C ASP A 48 13.35 15.09 -1.20
N PRO A 49 14.12 16.17 -0.91
CA PRO A 49 13.65 17.24 -0.05
C PRO A 49 12.40 17.95 -0.59
N GLU A 50 12.23 17.99 -1.91
CA GLU A 50 11.06 18.59 -2.56
C GLU A 50 9.85 17.68 -2.46
N VAL A 51 10.01 16.37 -2.57
CA VAL A 51 8.94 15.40 -2.27
C VAL A 51 8.50 15.52 -0.81
N ALA A 52 9.45 15.63 0.12
CA ALA A 52 9.15 15.84 1.53
C ALA A 52 8.43 17.18 1.80
N ALA A 53 8.83 18.25 1.11
CA ALA A 53 8.16 19.55 1.18
C ALA A 53 6.74 19.49 0.62
N GLY A 54 6.55 18.83 -0.53
CA GLY A 54 5.24 18.61 -1.13
C GLY A 54 4.32 17.82 -0.22
N ASN A 55 4.83 16.75 0.41
CA ASN A 55 4.07 15.95 1.37
C ASN A 55 3.62 16.78 2.58
N ARG A 56 4.49 17.63 3.13
CA ARG A 56 4.11 18.53 4.23
C ARG A 56 3.03 19.52 3.81
N ALA A 57 3.20 20.19 2.67
CA ALA A 57 2.22 21.13 2.13
C ALA A 57 0.86 20.45 1.86
N TYR A 58 0.89 19.21 1.36
CA TYR A 58 -0.32 18.42 1.14
C TYR A 58 -1.08 18.14 2.45
N GLN A 59 -0.38 17.77 3.53
CA GLN A 59 -1.00 17.56 4.85
C GLN A 59 -1.62 18.86 5.40
N GLU A 60 -1.00 20.00 5.12
CA GLU A 60 -1.52 21.34 5.45
C GLU A 60 -2.65 21.79 4.50
N LYS A 61 -3.05 20.96 3.53
CA LYS A 61 -4.03 21.27 2.46
C LYS A 61 -3.63 22.46 1.58
N ARG A 62 -2.36 22.83 1.60
CA ARG A 62 -1.77 23.85 0.73
C ARG A 62 -1.44 23.21 -0.62
N TYR A 63 -2.49 22.89 -1.37
CA TYR A 63 -2.36 22.07 -2.58
C TYR A 63 -1.53 22.75 -3.68
N ASP A 64 -1.56 24.08 -3.78
CA ASP A 64 -0.72 24.82 -4.71
C ASP A 64 0.77 24.64 -4.41
N ASP A 65 1.16 24.76 -3.13
CA ASP A 65 2.54 24.57 -2.68
C ASP A 65 2.98 23.11 -2.82
N ALA A 66 2.06 22.17 -2.56
CA ALA A 66 2.31 20.74 -2.73
C ALA A 66 2.65 20.41 -4.19
N ILE A 67 1.80 20.86 -5.13
CA ILE A 67 2.00 20.66 -6.56
C ILE A 67 3.32 21.30 -7.00
N ALA A 68 3.60 22.54 -6.59
CA ALA A 68 4.83 23.23 -6.96
C ALA A 68 6.10 22.52 -6.45
N ALA A 69 6.07 21.92 -5.27
CA ALA A 69 7.20 21.15 -4.75
C ALA A 69 7.38 19.82 -5.50
N TYR A 70 6.29 19.08 -5.74
CA TYR A 70 6.37 17.84 -6.52
C TYR A 70 6.82 18.08 -7.97
N GLU A 71 6.40 19.17 -8.60
CA GLU A 71 6.86 19.58 -9.93
C GLU A 71 8.37 19.86 -9.94
N ARG A 72 8.89 20.57 -8.92
CA ARG A 72 10.34 20.78 -8.76
C ARG A 72 11.11 19.47 -8.55
N ALA A 73 10.54 18.52 -7.80
CA ALA A 73 11.13 17.18 -7.67
C ALA A 73 11.21 16.47 -9.03
N ARG A 74 10.14 16.57 -9.85
CA ARG A 74 10.10 15.98 -11.19
C ARG A 74 11.14 16.60 -12.11
N GLU A 75 11.29 17.92 -12.09
CA GLU A 75 12.30 18.67 -12.84
C GLU A 75 13.73 18.29 -12.42
N ALA A 76 13.95 17.96 -11.14
CA ALA A 76 15.21 17.46 -10.61
C ALA A 76 15.50 15.99 -11.01
N GLY A 77 14.62 15.35 -11.77
CA GLY A 77 14.80 13.99 -12.28
C GLY A 77 14.27 12.89 -11.36
N VAL A 78 13.45 13.24 -10.36
CA VAL A 78 12.68 12.24 -9.60
C VAL A 78 11.58 11.72 -10.52
N ASP A 79 11.87 10.64 -11.25
CA ASP A 79 10.92 9.94 -12.11
C ASP A 79 10.52 8.62 -11.46
N GLU A 80 9.56 8.70 -10.54
CA GLU A 80 8.99 7.54 -9.89
C GLU A 80 7.46 7.58 -9.95
N ALA A 81 6.85 6.40 -10.08
CA ALA A 81 5.40 6.27 -10.06
C ALA A 81 4.77 6.83 -8.77
N GLY A 82 5.54 6.89 -7.67
CA GLY A 82 5.13 7.51 -6.41
C GLY A 82 4.89 9.01 -6.54
N LEU A 83 5.80 9.74 -7.21
CA LEU A 83 5.66 11.17 -7.44
C LEU A 83 4.45 11.51 -8.31
N GLU A 84 4.21 10.71 -9.35
CA GLU A 84 3.02 10.83 -10.19
C GLU A 84 1.74 10.59 -9.37
N TYR A 85 1.75 9.64 -8.43
CA TYR A 85 0.62 9.43 -7.52
C TYR A 85 0.40 10.64 -6.60
N ASP A 86 1.47 11.21 -6.05
CA ASP A 86 1.40 12.36 -5.15
C ASP A 86 0.90 13.62 -5.87
N LEU A 87 1.40 13.89 -7.09
CA LEU A 87 0.89 14.95 -7.97
C LEU A 87 -0.60 14.80 -8.27
N GLY A 88 -1.01 13.58 -8.67
CA GLY A 88 -2.42 13.29 -8.95
C GLY A 88 -3.30 13.54 -7.72
N THR A 89 -2.86 13.08 -6.55
CA THR A 89 -3.61 13.22 -5.30
C THR A 89 -3.69 14.69 -4.84
N ALA A 90 -2.60 15.46 -4.97
CA ALA A 90 -2.61 16.90 -4.68
C ALA A 90 -3.55 17.68 -5.60
N LYS A 91 -3.61 17.33 -6.88
CA LYS A 91 -4.55 17.92 -7.85
C LYS A 91 -6.01 17.58 -7.56
N ILE A 92 -6.31 16.37 -7.08
CA ILE A 92 -7.65 16.02 -6.57
C ILE A 92 -8.01 16.92 -5.39
N GLY A 93 -7.13 17.05 -4.41
CA GLY A 93 -7.36 17.93 -3.26
C GLY A 93 -7.61 19.39 -3.67
N LYS A 94 -6.84 19.89 -4.63
CA LYS A 94 -7.04 21.22 -5.21
C LYS A 94 -8.39 21.35 -5.92
N ALA A 95 -8.77 20.37 -6.72
CA ALA A 95 -10.06 20.34 -7.41
C ALA A 95 -11.22 20.35 -6.41
N ASP A 96 -11.11 19.54 -5.35
CA ASP A 96 -12.09 19.47 -4.26
C ASP A 96 -12.20 20.79 -3.51
N ALA A 97 -11.08 21.49 -3.30
CA ALA A 97 -11.05 22.80 -2.65
C ALA A 97 -11.64 23.93 -3.52
N VAL A 98 -11.51 23.82 -4.85
CA VAL A 98 -12.19 24.74 -5.79
C VAL A 98 -13.70 24.51 -5.73
N GLY A 99 -14.13 23.23 -5.75
CA GLY A 99 -15.54 22.85 -5.72
C GLY A 99 -16.34 23.50 -6.86
N ASP A 100 -17.64 23.67 -6.62
CA ASP A 100 -18.57 24.18 -7.63
C ASP A 100 -18.40 25.68 -7.95
N ALA A 101 -17.55 26.40 -7.20
CA ALA A 101 -17.29 27.82 -7.42
C ALA A 101 -16.65 28.08 -8.79
N ASP A 102 -15.84 27.14 -9.28
CA ASP A 102 -15.27 27.16 -10.62
C ASP A 102 -15.21 25.73 -11.18
N LYS A 103 -16.36 25.28 -11.67
CA LYS A 103 -16.52 23.94 -12.24
C LYS A 103 -15.54 23.68 -13.40
N ALA A 104 -15.27 24.68 -14.24
CA ALA A 104 -14.36 24.49 -15.38
C ALA A 104 -12.93 24.19 -14.89
N LYS A 105 -12.46 24.93 -13.89
CA LYS A 105 -11.16 24.68 -13.25
C LYS A 105 -11.14 23.35 -12.51
N GLN A 106 -12.20 23.00 -11.80
CA GLN A 106 -12.33 21.73 -11.11
C GLN A 106 -12.21 20.55 -12.09
N GLU A 107 -12.93 20.58 -13.21
CA GLU A 107 -12.89 19.53 -14.22
C GLU A 107 -11.50 19.41 -14.88
N GLY A 108 -10.84 20.55 -15.14
CA GLY A 108 -9.46 20.56 -15.64
C GLY A 108 -8.48 19.91 -14.66
N LEU A 109 -8.59 20.24 -13.36
CA LEU A 109 -7.74 19.65 -12.32
C LEU A 109 -7.99 18.15 -12.12
N TYR A 110 -9.24 17.70 -12.23
CA TYR A 110 -9.55 16.26 -12.22
C TYR A 110 -9.00 15.56 -13.46
N GLY A 111 -9.06 16.19 -14.64
CA GLY A 111 -8.45 15.68 -15.87
C GLY A 111 -6.95 15.45 -15.69
N ASP A 112 -6.22 16.48 -15.26
CA ASP A 112 -4.79 16.38 -14.95
C ASP A 112 -4.50 15.27 -13.92
N ALA A 113 -5.31 15.21 -12.86
CA ALA A 113 -5.14 14.20 -11.82
C ALA A 113 -5.30 12.77 -12.38
N MET A 114 -6.25 12.56 -13.30
CA MET A 114 -6.42 11.25 -13.96
C MET A 114 -5.18 10.86 -14.76
N ASP A 115 -4.54 11.79 -15.45
CA ASP A 115 -3.33 11.52 -16.24
C ASP A 115 -2.16 11.11 -15.34
N HIS A 116 -1.94 11.84 -14.26
CA HIS A 116 -0.92 11.51 -13.25
C HIS A 116 -1.18 10.14 -12.60
N LEU A 117 -2.41 9.87 -12.18
CA LEU A 117 -2.76 8.57 -11.61
C LEU A 117 -2.67 7.42 -12.63
N ALA A 118 -2.94 7.68 -13.91
CA ALA A 118 -2.77 6.70 -14.98
C ALA A 118 -1.29 6.35 -15.19
N LYS A 119 -0.37 7.31 -15.04
CA LYS A 119 1.07 7.06 -15.03
C LYS A 119 1.48 6.25 -13.80
N ALA A 120 1.02 6.64 -12.61
CA ALA A 120 1.29 5.92 -11.37
C ALA A 120 0.82 4.45 -11.41
N ALA A 121 -0.34 4.20 -12.03
CA ALA A 121 -0.92 2.86 -12.21
C ALA A 121 -0.11 1.93 -13.14
N LYS A 122 0.85 2.46 -13.90
CA LYS A 122 1.81 1.68 -14.72
C LYS A 122 3.08 1.30 -13.95
N GLY A 123 3.26 1.78 -12.71
CA GLY A 123 4.40 1.46 -11.88
C GLY A 123 4.52 -0.02 -11.53
N LYS A 124 5.67 -0.45 -11.01
CA LYS A 124 5.92 -1.87 -10.67
C LYS A 124 5.29 -2.30 -9.35
N ASN A 125 5.03 -1.36 -8.44
CA ASN A 125 4.52 -1.63 -7.09
C ASN A 125 2.99 -1.90 -7.13
N PRO A 126 2.52 -3.11 -6.81
CA PRO A 126 1.08 -3.45 -6.86
C PRO A 126 0.22 -2.59 -5.93
N GLN A 127 0.69 -2.29 -4.72
CA GLN A 127 -0.04 -1.47 -3.75
C GLN A 127 -0.21 -0.04 -4.25
N LEU A 128 0.82 0.51 -4.91
CA LEU A 128 0.73 1.84 -5.52
C LEU A 128 -0.27 1.84 -6.68
N ARG A 129 -0.23 0.82 -7.54
CA ARG A 129 -1.19 0.68 -8.65
C ARG A 129 -2.62 0.62 -8.12
N ALA A 130 -2.86 -0.16 -7.07
CA ALA A 130 -4.16 -0.27 -6.42
C ALA A 130 -4.65 1.09 -5.92
N LYS A 131 -3.81 1.83 -5.18
CA LYS A 131 -4.12 3.19 -4.71
C LYS A 131 -4.40 4.16 -5.86
N ALA A 132 -3.63 4.09 -6.95
CA ALA A 132 -3.82 4.94 -8.11
C ALA A 132 -5.16 4.67 -8.80
N HIS A 133 -5.51 3.41 -9.05
CA HIS A 133 -6.80 3.03 -9.59
C HIS A 133 -7.97 3.40 -8.65
N TYR A 134 -7.80 3.23 -7.35
CA TYR A 134 -8.79 3.65 -6.36
C TYR A 134 -9.04 5.16 -6.39
N ASN A 135 -8.00 5.99 -6.45
CA ASN A 135 -8.16 7.45 -6.55
C ASN A 135 -8.79 7.86 -7.88
N ARG A 136 -8.51 7.14 -8.99
CA ARG A 136 -9.22 7.34 -10.27
C ARG A 136 -10.71 7.05 -10.11
N GLY A 137 -11.07 5.94 -9.46
CA GLY A 137 -12.46 5.61 -9.14
C GLY A 137 -13.14 6.69 -8.31
N ASN A 138 -12.47 7.23 -7.30
CA ASN A 138 -13.02 8.30 -6.46
C ASN A 138 -13.35 9.57 -7.25
N VAL A 139 -12.47 9.98 -8.18
CA VAL A 139 -12.74 11.15 -9.04
C VAL A 139 -13.90 10.87 -9.99
N LEU A 140 -13.93 9.68 -10.60
CA LEU A 140 -15.02 9.28 -11.50
C LEU A 140 -16.37 9.22 -10.78
N MET A 141 -16.40 8.76 -9.52
CA MET A 141 -17.58 8.82 -8.66
C MET A 141 -18.04 10.27 -8.46
N LYS A 142 -17.14 11.20 -8.14
CA LYS A 142 -17.47 12.62 -7.98
C LYS A 142 -18.05 13.22 -9.27
N GLN A 143 -17.53 12.82 -10.42
CA GLN A 143 -18.02 13.20 -11.74
C GLN A 143 -19.29 12.46 -12.18
N LYS A 144 -19.85 11.56 -11.34
CA LYS A 144 -21.00 10.69 -11.66
C LYS A 144 -20.78 9.79 -12.89
N LYS A 145 -19.54 9.51 -13.24
CA LYS A 145 -19.16 8.57 -14.31
C LYS A 145 -19.12 7.15 -13.74
N LEU A 146 -20.29 6.63 -13.38
CA LEU A 146 -20.41 5.43 -12.54
C LEU A 146 -19.83 4.16 -13.19
N ASP A 147 -20.07 3.93 -14.48
CA ASP A 147 -19.46 2.79 -15.20
C ASP A 147 -17.93 2.81 -15.11
N ALA A 148 -17.32 3.96 -15.41
CA ALA A 148 -15.87 4.11 -15.37
C ALA A 148 -15.32 4.01 -13.93
N ALA A 149 -16.08 4.48 -12.93
CA ALA A 149 -15.71 4.33 -11.54
C ALA A 149 -15.70 2.86 -11.10
N ILE A 150 -16.71 2.09 -11.50
CA ILE A 150 -16.81 0.64 -11.26
C ILE A 150 -15.57 -0.06 -11.83
N ASP A 151 -15.19 0.24 -13.07
CA ASP A 151 -14.02 -0.36 -13.70
C ASP A 151 -12.72 0.02 -12.99
N ALA A 152 -12.57 1.28 -12.57
CA ALA A 152 -11.41 1.73 -11.82
C ALA A 152 -11.29 1.03 -10.45
N TYR A 153 -12.39 0.82 -9.73
CA TYR A 153 -12.34 0.06 -8.47
C TYR A 153 -12.06 -1.43 -8.69
N LYS A 154 -12.57 -2.03 -9.76
CA LYS A 154 -12.19 -3.40 -10.16
C LYS A 154 -10.70 -3.49 -10.43
N ASP A 155 -10.12 -2.54 -11.15
CA ASP A 155 -8.67 -2.50 -11.39
C ASP A 155 -7.87 -2.34 -10.09
N ALA A 156 -8.35 -1.54 -9.14
CA ALA A 156 -7.73 -1.41 -7.83
C ALA A 156 -7.68 -2.76 -7.11
N LEU A 157 -8.80 -3.49 -7.11
CA LEU A 157 -8.90 -4.81 -6.48
C LEU A 157 -8.12 -5.91 -7.23
N ARG A 158 -7.94 -5.78 -8.56
CA ARG A 158 -7.04 -6.66 -9.34
C ARG A 158 -5.58 -6.47 -8.95
N ALA A 159 -5.19 -5.24 -8.59
CA ALA A 159 -3.84 -4.92 -8.15
C ALA A 159 -3.60 -5.27 -6.67
N ASP A 160 -4.59 -5.07 -5.81
CA ASP A 160 -4.59 -5.45 -4.40
C ASP A 160 -5.97 -5.95 -3.97
N THR A 161 -6.08 -7.28 -3.84
CA THR A 161 -7.32 -7.96 -3.47
C THR A 161 -7.76 -7.70 -2.03
N THR A 162 -6.88 -7.15 -1.19
CA THR A 162 -7.13 -6.88 0.23
C THR A 162 -7.62 -5.46 0.50
N MET A 163 -7.72 -4.63 -0.54
CA MET A 163 -8.08 -3.22 -0.44
C MET A 163 -9.58 -3.04 -0.15
N GLU A 164 -9.96 -3.16 1.12
CA GLU A 164 -11.34 -3.08 1.59
C GLU A 164 -12.05 -1.78 1.17
N SER A 165 -11.34 -0.66 1.17
CA SER A 165 -11.88 0.63 0.73
C SER A 165 -12.34 0.60 -0.73
N ALA A 166 -11.63 -0.12 -1.61
CA ALA A 166 -12.04 -0.28 -3.01
C ALA A 166 -13.26 -1.20 -3.14
N ARG A 167 -13.38 -2.23 -2.29
CA ARG A 167 -14.56 -3.11 -2.25
C ARG A 167 -15.82 -2.35 -1.83
N VAL A 168 -15.73 -1.55 -0.76
CA VAL A 168 -16.83 -0.71 -0.28
C VAL A 168 -17.23 0.32 -1.34
N ASN A 169 -16.27 1.00 -1.97
CA ASN A 169 -16.59 2.00 -2.97
C ASN A 169 -17.12 1.40 -4.29
N LEU A 170 -16.68 0.19 -4.66
CA LEU A 170 -17.26 -0.56 -5.77
C LEU A 170 -18.74 -0.87 -5.51
N GLU A 171 -19.07 -1.36 -4.30
CA GLU A 171 -20.46 -1.64 -3.93
C GLU A 171 -21.31 -0.37 -3.92
N LEU A 172 -20.77 0.75 -3.43
CA LEU A 172 -21.44 2.04 -3.48
C LEU A 172 -21.67 2.51 -4.93
N ALA A 173 -20.67 2.38 -5.80
CA ALA A 173 -20.78 2.73 -7.22
C ALA A 173 -21.85 1.89 -7.92
N LEU A 174 -21.87 0.58 -7.65
CA LEU A 174 -22.90 -0.32 -8.17
C LEU A 174 -24.29 0.08 -7.65
N ARG A 175 -24.44 0.37 -6.35
CA ARG A 175 -25.72 0.84 -5.80
C ARG A 175 -26.22 2.11 -6.47
N GLN A 176 -25.33 3.07 -6.73
CA GLN A 176 -25.69 4.31 -7.42
C GLN A 176 -26.03 4.10 -8.89
N HIS A 177 -25.49 3.05 -9.50
CA HIS A 177 -25.75 2.68 -10.90
C HIS A 177 -26.82 1.59 -11.03
N ASP A 178 -27.70 1.47 -10.03
CA ASP A 178 -28.79 0.48 -9.97
C ASP A 178 -28.34 -0.97 -10.19
N TYR A 179 -27.14 -1.28 -9.70
CA TYR A 179 -26.42 -2.52 -9.92
C TYR A 179 -26.27 -2.85 -11.41
N THR A 180 -25.99 -1.86 -12.23
CA THR A 180 -25.64 -2.06 -13.64
C THR A 180 -24.18 -1.69 -13.88
N ALA A 181 -23.53 -2.32 -14.87
CA ALA A 181 -22.32 -1.78 -15.48
C ALA A 181 -22.23 -2.23 -16.95
N GLY A 182 -21.81 -1.33 -17.84
CA GLY A 182 -21.70 -1.63 -19.27
C GLY A 182 -23.02 -2.05 -19.90
N GLY A 183 -24.16 -1.58 -19.36
CA GLY A 183 -25.50 -1.91 -19.84
C GLY A 183 -26.08 -3.22 -19.30
N HIS A 184 -25.38 -3.94 -18.42
CA HIS A 184 -25.84 -5.21 -17.85
C HIS A 184 -26.04 -5.12 -16.35
N LYS A 185 -27.08 -5.79 -15.83
CA LYS A 185 -27.30 -5.93 -14.38
C LYS A 185 -26.26 -6.86 -13.78
N ILE A 186 -25.67 -6.44 -12.67
CA ILE A 186 -24.67 -7.16 -11.90
C ILE A 186 -25.32 -7.66 -10.61
N GLU A 187 -25.33 -8.97 -10.41
CA GLU A 187 -25.72 -9.56 -9.14
C GLU A 187 -24.50 -9.75 -8.26
N ILE A 188 -24.49 -9.10 -7.09
CA ILE A 188 -23.43 -9.27 -6.11
C ILE A 188 -23.71 -10.55 -5.31
N ILE A 189 -23.04 -11.64 -5.65
CA ILE A 189 -23.08 -12.86 -4.84
C ILE A 189 -22.14 -12.66 -3.65
N THR A 190 -22.71 -12.39 -2.48
CA THR A 190 -21.98 -12.19 -1.21
C THR A 190 -21.43 -13.48 -0.61
N GLN A 191 -21.58 -14.63 -1.30
CA GLN A 191 -21.00 -15.92 -0.92
C GLN A 191 -19.88 -16.33 -1.88
N SER A 192 -18.68 -15.81 -1.68
CA SER A 192 -17.44 -16.46 -2.14
C SER A 192 -16.33 -16.20 -1.14
N THR A 193 -15.76 -17.29 -0.60
CA THR A 193 -14.70 -17.33 0.41
C THR A 193 -13.30 -17.17 -0.17
N ASP A 194 -13.18 -16.84 -1.46
CA ASP A 194 -11.92 -16.43 -2.07
C ASP A 194 -11.94 -14.91 -2.30
N THR A 195 -10.89 -14.22 -1.88
CA THR A 195 -10.78 -12.75 -1.92
C THR A 195 -10.55 -12.21 -3.34
N THR A 196 -10.85 -12.96 -4.39
CA THR A 196 -10.53 -12.54 -5.76
C THR A 196 -11.64 -11.66 -6.37
N PRO A 197 -11.30 -10.55 -7.06
CA PRO A 197 -12.27 -9.71 -7.77
C PRO A 197 -13.05 -10.50 -8.83
N ASP A 198 -12.41 -11.54 -9.38
CA ASP A 198 -12.97 -12.44 -10.37
C ASP A 198 -14.01 -13.43 -9.80
N SER A 199 -14.08 -13.70 -8.48
CA SER A 199 -15.15 -14.54 -7.93
C SER A 199 -16.44 -13.76 -7.69
N ALA A 200 -16.32 -12.49 -7.26
CA ALA A 200 -17.43 -11.54 -7.27
C ALA A 200 -18.00 -11.33 -8.70
N LEU A 201 -17.17 -11.47 -9.73
CA LEU A 201 -17.57 -11.39 -11.15
C LEU A 201 -17.95 -12.75 -11.77
N ARG A 202 -17.40 -13.89 -11.32
CA ARG A 202 -17.78 -15.23 -11.81
C ARG A 202 -19.16 -15.65 -11.34
N GLY A 203 -19.64 -15.12 -10.22
CA GLY A 203 -21.06 -15.19 -9.85
C GLY A 203 -21.98 -14.60 -10.94
N ALA A 204 -21.51 -13.61 -11.70
CA ALA A 204 -22.23 -13.02 -12.82
C ALA A 204 -22.06 -13.77 -14.16
N ARG A 205 -21.18 -14.78 -14.24
CA ARG A 205 -20.95 -15.57 -15.46
C ARG A 205 -21.80 -16.84 -15.54
N LYS A 206 -23.04 -16.80 -15.02
CA LYS A 206 -24.04 -17.86 -15.24
C LYS A 206 -25.43 -17.36 -15.67
N LEU A 207 -25.53 -16.13 -16.17
CA LEU A 207 -26.81 -15.55 -16.63
C LEU A 207 -26.68 -14.82 -17.99
N VAL A 208 -25.82 -15.33 -18.88
CA VAL A 208 -25.81 -14.97 -20.33
C VAL A 208 -25.86 -16.22 -21.22
N GLU A 209 -26.25 -17.37 -20.67
CA GLU A 209 -26.46 -18.64 -21.42
C GLU A 209 -27.87 -19.21 -21.21
N GLN A 210 -28.85 -18.34 -20.96
CA GLN A 210 -30.26 -18.68 -21.09
C GLN A 210 -30.96 -17.56 -21.84
N ASP A 211 -30.63 -17.44 -23.12
CA ASP A 211 -31.56 -17.21 -24.24
C ASP A 211 -30.87 -17.60 -25.55
#